data_AF-A0A7Y2ASM4-F1
#
_entry.id   AF-A0A7Y2ASM4-F1
#
_cell.length_a   1.000
_cell.length_b   1.000
_cell.length_c   1.000
_cell.angle_alpha   90.00
_cell.angle_beta   90.00
_cell.angle_gamma   90.00
#
_symmetry.space_group_name_H-M   'P 1'
#
loop_
_entity.id
_entity.type
_entity.pdbx_description
1 polymer ?
#
loop_
_entity_poly.entity_id
_entity_poly.type
_entity_poly.pdbx_seq_one_letter_code
_entity_poly.pdbx_strand_id
1 'polypeptide(L)'
;FKGLIRKGEALAACRYCGVEEKNAHFQNLPFYETGTVKKNPHSAEDVQITYDLLQKVKPNQIFAAGDLSDPHGTHRVCLDIIYEALDRLVREGAEWIKDCYVWLYRGAWQEWDISDMEMAVPIGPKDMQRKKNAIFKHQSQKDAAMFPGNDNREFWQRAEQRNTDTANKYDALGMAEYEAMEGFVRYHFM
;
A
#
# COMPACT_ATOMS: atom_id res chain seq x y z
N PHE A 1 21.43 -11.62 2.12
CA PHE A 1 21.37 -11.26 0.67
C PHE A 1 19.98 -10.86 0.19
N LYS A 2 18.91 -11.62 0.49
CA LYS A 2 17.53 -11.32 0.03
C LYS A 2 17.01 -9.90 0.36
N GLY A 3 17.25 -9.41 1.58
CA GLY A 3 16.80 -8.07 1.99
C GLY A 3 17.43 -6.93 1.18
N LEU A 4 18.74 -7.01 0.90
CA LEU A 4 19.46 -6.01 0.10
C LEU A 4 18.94 -5.93 -1.34
N ILE A 5 18.65 -7.09 -1.95
CA ILE A 5 18.08 -7.16 -3.30
C ILE A 5 16.71 -6.46 -3.31
N ARG A 6 15.81 -6.86 -2.40
CA ARG A 6 14.46 -6.27 -2.33
C ARG A 6 14.47 -4.77 -2.01
N LYS A 7 15.44 -4.30 -1.22
CA LYS A 7 15.65 -2.86 -0.98
C LYS A 7 16.03 -2.13 -2.28
N GLY A 8 16.95 -2.68 -3.06
CA GLY A 8 17.33 -2.12 -4.35
C GLY A 8 16.17 -2.10 -5.36
N GLU A 9 15.37 -3.16 -5.39
CA GLU A 9 14.15 -3.24 -6.21
C GLU A 9 13.11 -2.19 -5.81
N ALA A 10 12.86 -2.03 -4.51
CA ALA A 10 11.94 -1.01 -3.99
C ALA A 10 12.40 0.42 -4.34
N LEU A 11 13.69 0.73 -4.18
CA LEU A 11 14.24 2.02 -4.60
C LEU A 11 14.11 2.24 -6.11
N ALA A 12 14.32 1.20 -6.92
CA ALA A 12 14.11 1.28 -8.36
C ALA A 12 12.65 1.57 -8.73
N ALA A 13 11.68 0.96 -8.03
CA ALA A 13 10.27 1.27 -8.18
C ALA A 13 9.96 2.72 -7.75
N CYS A 14 10.49 3.19 -6.62
CA CYS A 14 10.36 4.58 -6.16
C CYS A 14 10.80 5.58 -7.23
N ARG A 15 12.00 5.41 -7.81
CA ARG A 15 12.50 6.27 -8.89
C ARG A 15 11.57 6.27 -10.09
N TYR A 16 11.02 5.11 -10.43
CA TYR A 16 10.10 4.97 -11.56
C TYR A 16 8.76 5.67 -11.31
N CYS A 17 8.31 5.74 -10.06
CA CYS A 17 7.14 6.48 -9.63
C CYS A 17 7.41 7.98 -9.35
N GLY A 18 8.64 8.46 -9.55
CA GLY A 18 9.02 9.85 -9.29
C GLY A 18 9.28 10.17 -7.81
N VAL A 19 9.49 9.16 -6.96
CA VAL A 19 9.84 9.33 -5.54
C VAL A 19 11.36 9.35 -5.38
N GLU A 20 11.89 10.46 -4.85
CA GLU A 20 13.32 10.59 -4.54
C GLU A 20 13.74 9.61 -3.44
N GLU A 21 14.93 9.00 -3.57
CA GLU A 21 15.38 7.95 -2.64
C GLU A 21 15.50 8.42 -1.19
N LYS A 22 15.82 9.69 -0.94
CA LYS A 22 15.87 10.26 0.42
C LYS A 22 14.51 10.24 1.14
N ASN A 23 13.41 10.12 0.38
CA ASN A 23 12.05 10.00 0.88
C ASN A 23 11.62 8.53 1.04
N ALA A 24 12.46 7.56 0.65
CA ALA A 24 12.21 6.14 0.85
C ALA A 24 12.75 5.69 2.22
N HIS A 25 11.84 5.55 3.19
CA HIS A 25 12.17 5.18 4.56
C HIS A 25 11.99 3.67 4.78
N PHE A 26 13.09 2.95 5.03
CA PHE A 26 13.06 1.52 5.39
C PHE A 26 13.09 1.40 6.90
N GLN A 27 11.91 1.20 7.51
CA GLN A 27 11.77 1.21 8.97
C GLN A 27 12.40 0.00 9.66
N ASN A 28 12.55 -1.14 8.96
CA ASN A 28 13.10 -2.40 9.50
C ASN A 28 12.49 -2.75 10.86
N LEU A 29 11.16 -2.74 10.91
CA LEU A 29 10.39 -2.88 12.14
C LEU A 29 10.77 -4.19 12.88
N PRO A 30 11.07 -4.14 14.20
CA PRO A 30 11.46 -5.29 15.01
C PRO A 30 10.60 -6.54 14.84
N PHE A 31 9.28 -6.42 14.69
CA PHE A 31 8.40 -7.59 14.50
C PHE A 31 8.71 -8.40 13.23
N TYR A 32 9.31 -7.74 12.23
CA TYR A 32 9.64 -8.31 10.93
C TYR A 32 11.04 -8.92 10.88
N GLU A 33 11.98 -8.40 11.69
CA GLU A 33 13.39 -8.82 11.78
C GLU A 33 13.61 -9.98 12.77
N THR A 34 12.67 -10.92 12.84
CA THR A 34 12.69 -12.00 13.87
C THR A 34 13.62 -13.16 13.53
N GLY A 35 14.08 -13.27 12.28
CA GLY A 35 14.93 -14.39 11.82
C GLY A 35 14.26 -15.78 11.86
N THR A 36 12.99 -15.86 12.31
CA THR A 36 12.21 -17.09 12.46
C THR A 36 11.04 -17.10 11.47
N VAL A 37 10.49 -18.30 11.20
CA VAL A 37 9.35 -18.46 10.28
C VAL A 37 8.07 -17.81 10.84
N LYS A 38 7.97 -17.70 12.18
CA LYS A 38 6.82 -17.14 12.88
C LYS A 38 7.15 -15.74 13.39
N LYS A 39 6.53 -14.72 12.79
CA LYS A 39 6.66 -13.33 13.21
C LYS A 39 6.10 -13.14 14.62
N ASN A 40 6.76 -12.30 15.41
CA ASN A 40 6.28 -11.91 16.72
C ASN A 40 5.06 -10.97 16.57
N PRO A 41 4.22 -10.83 17.60
CA PRO A 41 3.34 -9.67 17.72
C PRO A 41 4.16 -8.38 17.59
N HIS A 42 3.56 -7.30 17.08
CA HIS A 42 4.23 -6.01 17.12
C HIS A 42 4.39 -5.52 18.57
N SER A 43 5.35 -4.65 18.77
CA SER A 43 5.77 -4.11 20.06
C SER A 43 5.66 -2.60 20.08
N ALA A 44 5.80 -2.01 21.27
CA ALA A 44 5.85 -0.56 21.43
C ALA A 44 7.00 0.10 20.65
N GLU A 45 8.10 -0.64 20.40
CA GLU A 45 9.22 -0.15 19.60
C GLU A 45 8.83 0.01 18.12
N ASP A 46 8.07 -0.94 17.56
CA ASP A 46 7.56 -0.86 16.19
C ASP A 46 6.67 0.38 15.99
N VAL A 47 5.81 0.64 16.99
CA VAL A 47 4.92 1.81 17.03
C VAL A 47 5.71 3.11 17.16
N GLN A 48 6.74 3.14 18.02
CA GLN A 48 7.59 4.31 18.21
C GLN A 48 8.31 4.70 16.90
N ILE A 49 8.88 3.73 16.16
CA ILE A 49 9.56 3.99 14.88
C ILE A 49 8.60 4.62 13.87
N THR A 50 7.37 4.08 13.78
CA THR A 50 6.35 4.61 12.86
C THR A 50 5.88 6.00 13.29
N TYR A 51 5.63 6.19 14.60
CA TYR A 51 5.28 7.48 15.19
C TYR A 51 6.33 8.55 14.86
N ASP A 52 7.62 8.24 15.06
CA ASP A 52 8.72 9.19 14.82
C ASP A 52 8.78 9.61 13.36
N LEU A 53 8.55 8.67 12.43
CA LEU A 53 8.48 8.97 11.00
C LEU A 53 7.29 9.88 10.66
N LEU A 54 6.11 9.56 11.18
CA LEU A 54 4.90 10.37 10.96
C LEU A 54 5.09 11.78 11.53
N GLN A 55 5.66 11.92 12.73
CA GLN A 55 5.91 13.23 13.35
C GLN A 55 6.97 14.04 12.59
N LYS A 56 7.94 13.36 11.97
CA LYS A 56 8.95 14.01 11.12
C LYS A 56 8.38 14.51 9.81
N VAL A 57 7.53 13.71 9.15
CA VAL A 57 6.99 14.01 7.81
C VAL A 57 5.75 14.90 7.88
N LYS A 58 4.87 14.69 8.87
CA LYS A 58 3.58 15.35 9.05
C LYS A 58 2.72 15.33 7.78
N PRO A 59 2.42 14.14 7.22
CA PRO A 59 1.74 14.04 5.94
C PRO A 59 0.28 14.51 6.03
N ASN A 60 -0.25 15.06 4.93
CA ASN A 60 -1.70 15.29 4.78
C ASN A 60 -2.46 14.02 4.35
N GLN A 61 -1.76 13.04 3.79
CA GLN A 61 -2.37 11.79 3.31
C GLN A 61 -1.43 10.62 3.59
N ILE A 62 -1.99 9.55 4.14
CA ILE A 62 -1.32 8.27 4.38
C ILE A 62 -2.05 7.22 3.56
N PHE A 63 -1.32 6.51 2.69
CA PHE A 63 -1.85 5.37 1.96
C PHE A 63 -1.35 4.07 2.61
N ALA A 64 -2.26 3.18 2.98
CA ALA A 64 -1.93 1.92 3.65
C ALA A 64 -2.69 0.74 3.03
N ALA A 65 -2.10 -0.45 3.12
CA ALA A 65 -2.75 -1.67 2.63
C ALA A 65 -3.88 -2.07 3.60
N GLY A 66 -5.14 -1.87 3.17
CA GLY A 66 -6.33 -2.38 3.85
C GLY A 66 -6.65 -3.84 3.54
N ASP A 67 -5.75 -4.53 2.82
CA ASP A 67 -5.93 -5.93 2.46
C ASP A 67 -5.61 -6.87 3.63
N LEU A 68 -6.63 -7.08 4.46
CA LEU A 68 -6.58 -7.91 5.65
C LEU A 68 -6.58 -9.42 5.39
N SER A 69 -6.71 -9.83 4.12
CA SER A 69 -6.68 -11.21 3.64
C SER A 69 -5.26 -11.69 3.29
N ASP A 70 -4.23 -10.93 3.66
CA ASP A 70 -2.82 -11.29 3.47
C ASP A 70 -2.51 -12.66 4.13
N PRO A 71 -2.07 -13.68 3.36
CA PRO A 71 -1.77 -15.01 3.89
C PRO A 71 -0.63 -15.02 4.93
N HIS A 72 0.21 -13.98 4.95
CA HIS A 72 1.28 -13.81 5.93
C HIS A 72 0.90 -12.92 7.12
N GLY A 73 -0.32 -12.35 7.14
CA GLY A 73 -0.83 -11.46 8.18
C GLY A 73 -0.01 -10.18 8.40
N THR A 74 0.94 -9.89 7.52
CA THR A 74 1.91 -8.80 7.71
C THR A 74 1.27 -7.46 7.41
N HIS A 75 0.40 -7.39 6.40
CA HIS A 75 -0.36 -6.17 6.12
C HIS A 75 -1.18 -5.74 7.34
N ARG A 76 -1.83 -6.69 8.02
CA ARG A 76 -2.58 -6.44 9.25
C ARG A 76 -1.69 -5.86 10.34
N VAL A 77 -0.55 -6.52 10.64
CA VAL A 77 0.37 -6.05 11.68
C VAL A 77 0.92 -4.65 11.37
N CYS A 78 1.32 -4.38 10.12
CA CYS A 78 1.77 -3.04 9.72
C CYS A 78 0.66 -1.99 9.86
N LEU A 79 -0.59 -2.35 9.53
CA LEU A 79 -1.74 -1.45 9.65
C LEU A 79 -2.07 -1.16 11.12
N ASP A 80 -2.04 -2.18 11.97
CA ASP A 80 -2.24 -2.04 13.42
C ASP A 80 -1.19 -1.09 14.04
N ILE A 81 0.08 -1.21 13.63
CA ILE A 81 1.16 -0.30 14.03
C ILE A 81 0.87 1.15 13.61
N ILE A 82 0.40 1.37 12.37
CA ILE A 82 0.02 2.70 11.88
C ILE A 82 -1.13 3.26 12.71
N TYR A 83 -2.15 2.46 13.00
CA TYR A 83 -3.32 2.88 13.78
C TYR A 83 -2.93 3.25 15.21
N GLU A 84 -2.09 2.45 15.87
CA GLU A 84 -1.63 2.74 17.22
C GLU A 84 -0.77 4.02 17.27
N ALA A 85 0.08 4.25 16.25
CA ALA A 85 0.84 5.49 16.14
C ALA A 85 -0.06 6.73 15.94
N LEU A 86 -1.12 6.60 15.13
CA LEU A 86 -2.10 7.68 14.90
C LEU A 86 -2.94 7.96 16.16
N ASP A 87 -3.46 6.93 16.82
CA ASP A 87 -4.20 7.07 18.08
C ASP A 87 -3.36 7.76 19.16
N ARG A 88 -2.06 7.42 19.24
CA ARG A 88 -1.13 8.14 20.12
C ARG A 88 -1.00 9.63 19.74
N LEU A 89 -0.81 9.95 18.46
CA LEU A 89 -0.72 11.33 17.99
C LEU A 89 -2.00 12.14 18.29
N VAL A 90 -3.17 11.50 18.18
CA VAL A 90 -4.46 12.10 18.56
C VAL A 90 -4.51 12.40 20.06
N ARG A 91 -4.16 11.41 20.91
CA ARG A 91 -4.13 11.58 22.38
C ARG A 91 -3.17 12.67 22.84
N GLU A 92 -2.05 12.82 22.14
CA GLU A 92 -1.04 13.86 22.41
C GLU A 92 -1.42 15.23 21.83
N GLY A 93 -2.50 15.32 21.04
CA GLY A 93 -2.99 16.58 20.48
C GLY A 93 -2.12 17.13 19.34
N ALA A 94 -1.54 16.26 18.51
CA ALA A 94 -0.72 16.70 17.37
C ALA A 94 -1.57 17.45 16.33
N GLU A 95 -1.43 18.78 16.26
CA GLU A 95 -2.30 19.65 15.45
C GLU A 95 -2.39 19.28 13.96
N TRP A 96 -1.27 18.86 13.34
CA TRP A 96 -1.24 18.52 11.91
C TRP A 96 -2.13 17.35 11.53
N ILE A 97 -2.49 16.49 12.50
CA ILE A 97 -3.23 15.26 12.24
C ILE A 97 -4.71 15.54 11.91
N LYS A 98 -5.21 16.73 12.29
CA LYS A 98 -6.57 17.20 11.95
C LYS A 98 -6.78 17.33 10.44
N ASP A 99 -5.70 17.60 9.71
CA ASP A 99 -5.68 17.74 8.24
C ASP A 99 -5.03 16.53 7.55
N CYS A 100 -4.94 15.38 8.25
CA CYS A 100 -4.38 14.14 7.70
C CYS A 100 -5.49 13.11 7.43
N TYR A 101 -5.51 12.54 6.22
CA TYR A 101 -6.41 11.44 5.86
C TYR A 101 -5.64 10.12 5.67
N VAL A 102 -6.26 9.02 6.09
CA VAL A 102 -5.73 7.68 5.88
C VAL A 102 -6.61 6.96 4.85
N TRP A 103 -6.00 6.56 3.74
CA TRP A 103 -6.64 5.91 2.60
C TRP A 103 -6.16 4.46 2.48
N LEU A 104 -7.10 3.54 2.53
CA LEU A 104 -6.87 2.11 2.48
C LEU A 104 -7.05 1.60 1.05
N TYR A 105 -5.98 1.06 0.47
CA TYR A 105 -6.02 0.38 -0.83
C TYR A 105 -5.99 -1.14 -0.65
N ARG A 106 -6.42 -1.88 -1.68
CA ARG A 106 -6.37 -3.34 -1.71
C ARG A 106 -5.24 -3.88 -2.61
N GLY A 107 -4.88 -5.14 -2.39
CA GLY A 107 -3.90 -5.84 -3.22
C GLY A 107 -4.45 -6.20 -4.60
N ALA A 108 -3.62 -6.81 -5.44
CA ALA A 108 -4.00 -7.19 -6.80
C ALA A 108 -5.07 -8.31 -6.90
N TRP A 109 -5.49 -8.90 -5.77
CA TRP A 109 -6.41 -10.04 -5.73
C TRP A 109 -7.88 -9.64 -5.65
N GLN A 110 -8.16 -8.53 -4.98
CA GLN A 110 -9.51 -8.08 -4.72
C GLN A 110 -9.52 -6.56 -4.71
N GLU A 111 -10.55 -5.96 -5.27
CA GLU A 111 -10.83 -4.53 -5.13
C GLU A 111 -11.95 -4.30 -4.11
N TRP A 112 -12.04 -3.09 -3.59
CA TRP A 112 -13.25 -2.62 -2.92
C TRP A 112 -14.48 -2.71 -3.84
N ASP A 113 -15.66 -2.93 -3.26
CA ASP A 113 -16.90 -2.71 -4.00
C ASP A 113 -17.09 -1.21 -4.24
N ILE A 114 -17.69 -0.84 -5.38
CA ILE A 114 -17.87 0.57 -5.74
C ILE A 114 -18.68 1.32 -4.69
N SER A 115 -19.66 0.66 -4.07
CA SER A 115 -20.48 1.23 -3.00
C SER A 115 -19.67 1.61 -1.76
N ASP A 116 -18.51 0.97 -1.57
CA ASP A 116 -17.67 1.16 -0.40
C ASP A 116 -16.56 2.18 -0.68
N MET A 117 -16.23 2.43 -1.95
CA MET A 117 -15.18 3.37 -2.33
C MET A 117 -15.54 4.81 -1.95
N GLU A 118 -14.65 5.46 -1.22
CA GLU A 118 -14.79 6.86 -0.81
C GLU A 118 -13.91 7.80 -1.64
N MET A 119 -12.87 7.25 -2.28
CA MET A 119 -12.05 7.95 -3.26
C MET A 119 -11.74 7.03 -4.43
N ALA A 120 -11.90 7.55 -5.64
CA ALA A 120 -11.48 6.88 -6.87
C ALA A 120 -10.50 7.79 -7.62
N VAL A 121 -9.31 7.28 -7.90
CA VAL A 121 -8.26 8.04 -8.61
C VAL A 121 -8.16 7.49 -10.04
N PRO A 122 -8.52 8.28 -11.05
CA PRO A 122 -8.35 7.87 -12.44
C PRO A 122 -6.87 7.78 -12.80
N ILE A 123 -6.53 6.76 -13.59
CA ILE A 123 -5.16 6.49 -14.05
C ILE A 123 -5.16 6.58 -15.57
N GLY A 124 -4.34 7.48 -16.12
CA GLY A 124 -4.19 7.59 -17.58
C GLY A 124 -3.31 6.48 -18.17
N PRO A 125 -3.32 6.28 -19.51
CA PRO A 125 -2.52 5.26 -20.17
C PRO A 125 -1.02 5.34 -19.83
N LYS A 126 -0.46 6.55 -19.77
CA LYS A 126 0.95 6.76 -19.40
C LYS A 126 1.24 6.37 -17.95
N ASP A 127 0.32 6.66 -17.03
CA ASP A 127 0.46 6.32 -15.62
C ASP A 127 0.26 4.81 -15.38
N MET A 128 -0.59 4.15 -16.16
CA MET A 128 -0.74 2.69 -16.15
C MET A 128 0.52 1.98 -16.63
N GLN A 129 1.11 2.45 -17.75
CA GLN A 129 2.43 1.97 -18.16
C GLN A 129 3.48 2.25 -17.09
N ARG A 130 3.37 3.40 -16.39
CA ARG A 130 4.28 3.72 -15.30
C ARG A 130 4.19 2.72 -14.16
N LYS A 131 2.97 2.40 -13.74
CA LYS A 131 2.65 1.41 -12.70
C LYS A 131 3.19 0.02 -13.04
N LYS A 132 2.94 -0.47 -14.26
CA LYS A 132 3.45 -1.78 -14.72
C LYS A 132 4.97 -1.85 -14.66
N ASN A 133 5.65 -0.83 -15.15
CA ASN A 133 7.11 -0.77 -15.13
C ASN A 133 7.69 -0.66 -13.70
N ALA A 134 6.97 -0.05 -12.76
CA ALA A 134 7.33 -0.07 -11.34
C ALA A 134 7.18 -1.48 -10.75
N ILE A 135 6.09 -2.19 -11.06
CA ILE A 135 5.89 -3.61 -10.69
C ILE A 135 7.05 -4.47 -11.23
N PHE A 136 7.46 -4.26 -12.47
CA PHE A 136 8.59 -4.97 -13.07
C PHE A 136 9.95 -4.71 -12.40
N LYS A 137 10.09 -3.69 -11.54
CA LYS A 137 11.32 -3.49 -10.76
C LYS A 137 11.46 -4.50 -9.62
N HIS A 138 10.36 -5.12 -9.19
CA HIS A 138 10.35 -6.16 -8.17
C HIS A 138 10.60 -7.55 -8.77
N GLN A 139 11.67 -7.71 -9.57
CA GLN A 139 11.96 -8.95 -10.31
C GLN A 139 11.95 -10.20 -9.43
N SER A 140 12.52 -10.13 -8.24
CA SER A 140 12.57 -11.25 -7.30
C SER A 140 11.21 -11.62 -6.69
N GLN A 141 10.17 -10.79 -6.88
CA GLN A 141 8.85 -10.92 -6.24
C GLN A 141 7.66 -10.88 -7.21
N LYS A 142 7.86 -10.47 -8.47
CA LYS A 142 6.77 -10.21 -9.43
C LYS A 142 6.18 -11.46 -10.08
N ASP A 143 6.91 -12.57 -10.04
CA ASP A 143 6.57 -13.83 -10.70
C ASP A 143 5.37 -14.50 -10.01
N ALA A 144 5.01 -15.71 -10.45
CA ALA A 144 3.83 -16.44 -10.00
C ALA A 144 3.61 -16.32 -8.49
N ALA A 145 2.37 -16.03 -8.11
CA ALA A 145 2.00 -15.94 -6.70
C ALA A 145 2.46 -17.19 -5.97
N MET A 146 2.93 -17.05 -4.73
CA MET A 146 3.40 -18.18 -3.92
C MET A 146 2.33 -19.27 -3.77
N PHE A 147 1.05 -18.88 -3.91
CA PHE A 147 -0.12 -19.75 -3.96
C PHE A 147 -1.07 -19.25 -5.06
N PRO A 148 -0.87 -19.62 -6.34
CA PRO A 148 -1.62 -19.03 -7.45
C PRO A 148 -3.05 -19.57 -7.58
N GLY A 149 -3.42 -20.61 -6.83
CA GLY A 149 -4.70 -21.30 -7.02
C GLY A 149 -4.83 -21.72 -8.49
N ASN A 150 -5.95 -21.36 -9.13
CA ASN A 150 -6.19 -21.59 -10.55
C ASN A 150 -5.90 -20.35 -11.44
N ASP A 151 -5.45 -19.23 -10.86
CA ASP A 151 -5.18 -18.00 -11.61
C ASP A 151 -3.70 -17.93 -12.02
N ASN A 152 -3.43 -18.24 -13.28
CA ASN A 152 -2.09 -18.30 -13.86
C ASN A 152 -1.52 -16.94 -14.29
N ARG A 153 -2.26 -15.83 -14.09
CA ARG A 153 -1.78 -14.50 -14.48
C ARG A 153 -0.55 -14.08 -13.68
N GLU A 154 0.28 -13.22 -14.24
CA GLU A 154 1.34 -12.54 -13.49
C GLU A 154 0.76 -11.42 -12.61
N PHE A 155 1.51 -10.96 -11.60
CA PHE A 155 1.05 -9.92 -10.68
C PHE A 155 0.64 -8.63 -11.40
N TRP A 156 1.41 -8.21 -12.41
CA TRP A 156 1.12 -6.99 -13.16
C TRP A 156 -0.18 -7.10 -13.97
N GLN A 157 -0.50 -8.28 -14.51
CA GLN A 157 -1.73 -8.52 -15.27
C GLN A 157 -2.96 -8.43 -14.35
N ARG A 158 -2.87 -9.01 -13.14
CA ARG A 158 -3.93 -8.87 -12.13
C ARG A 158 -4.11 -7.42 -11.71
N ALA A 159 -3.00 -6.71 -11.43
CA ALA A 159 -3.06 -5.31 -11.04
C ALA A 159 -3.68 -4.44 -12.13
N GLU A 160 -3.28 -4.61 -13.39
CA GLU A 160 -3.85 -3.89 -14.53
C GLU A 160 -5.33 -4.20 -14.72
N GLN A 161 -5.69 -5.49 -14.83
CA GLN A 161 -7.08 -5.90 -15.03
C GLN A 161 -7.99 -5.36 -13.93
N ARG A 162 -7.57 -5.43 -12.65
CA ARG A 162 -8.35 -4.91 -11.53
C ARG A 162 -8.64 -3.42 -11.71
N ASN A 163 -7.63 -2.61 -12.06
CA ASN A 163 -7.85 -1.18 -12.22
C ASN A 163 -8.68 -0.84 -13.46
N THR A 164 -8.51 -1.56 -14.56
CA THR A 164 -9.33 -1.40 -15.76
C THR A 164 -10.79 -1.82 -15.50
N ASP A 165 -11.02 -2.91 -14.76
CA ASP A 165 -12.36 -3.33 -14.36
C ASP A 165 -13.05 -2.28 -13.49
N THR A 166 -12.34 -1.65 -12.56
CA THR A 166 -12.87 -0.53 -11.77
C THR A 166 -13.29 0.62 -12.69
N ALA A 167 -12.45 1.03 -13.64
CA ALA A 167 -12.79 2.10 -14.57
C ALA A 167 -14.01 1.75 -15.43
N ASN A 168 -14.08 0.53 -15.98
CA ASN A 168 -15.22 0.06 -16.77
C ASN A 168 -16.52 0.06 -15.97
N LYS A 169 -16.47 -0.30 -14.68
CA LYS A 169 -17.66 -0.25 -13.83
C LYS A 169 -18.11 1.18 -13.55
N TYR A 170 -17.18 2.13 -13.37
CA TYR A 170 -17.50 3.55 -13.23
C TYR A 170 -18.11 4.12 -14.52
N ASP A 171 -17.55 3.79 -15.68
CA ASP A 171 -18.10 4.15 -16.99
C ASP A 171 -19.53 3.60 -17.18
N ALA A 172 -19.76 2.34 -16.81
CA ALA A 172 -21.10 1.74 -16.85
C ALA A 172 -22.12 2.43 -15.92
N LEU A 173 -21.66 3.15 -14.88
CA LEU A 173 -22.50 3.99 -14.02
C LEU A 173 -22.74 5.40 -14.61
N GLY A 174 -22.18 5.71 -15.77
CA GLY A 174 -22.28 7.01 -16.46
C GLY A 174 -21.21 8.02 -16.07
N MET A 175 -20.12 7.58 -15.42
CA MET A 175 -18.97 8.43 -15.11
C MET A 175 -18.04 8.56 -16.32
N ALA A 176 -17.06 9.47 -16.26
CA ALA A 176 -16.10 9.63 -17.34
C ALA A 176 -15.24 8.38 -17.56
N GLU A 177 -14.98 8.06 -18.82
CA GLU A 177 -14.13 6.95 -19.25
C GLU A 177 -12.65 7.22 -18.94
N TYR A 178 -11.97 6.22 -18.37
CA TYR A 178 -10.54 6.22 -18.10
C TYR A 178 -9.94 4.84 -18.41
N GLU A 179 -8.63 4.80 -18.71
CA GLU A 179 -7.89 3.54 -18.92
C GLU A 179 -8.00 2.59 -17.71
N ALA A 180 -7.97 3.17 -16.52
CA ALA A 180 -7.90 2.46 -15.26
C ALA A 180 -8.26 3.39 -14.10
N MET A 181 -8.64 2.80 -12.96
CA MET A 181 -9.00 3.54 -11.76
C MET A 181 -8.56 2.78 -10.50
N GLU A 182 -8.06 3.51 -9.50
CA GLU A 182 -7.69 2.97 -8.18
C GLU A 182 -8.71 3.42 -7.13
N GLY A 183 -9.23 2.46 -6.36
CA GLY A 183 -10.21 2.73 -5.30
C GLY A 183 -9.57 2.77 -3.91
N PHE A 184 -10.07 3.66 -3.06
CA PHE A 184 -9.66 3.79 -1.67
C PHE A 184 -10.86 3.93 -0.74
N VAL A 185 -10.72 3.37 0.46
CA VAL A 185 -11.65 3.53 1.59
C VAL A 185 -10.94 4.34 2.66
N ARG A 186 -11.64 5.26 3.31
CA ARG A 186 -11.09 6.09 4.36
C ARG A 186 -11.08 5.35 5.69
N TYR A 187 -9.95 5.40 6.39
CA TYR A 187 -9.92 5.08 7.80
C TYR A 187 -10.14 6.35 8.63
N HIS A 188 -11.17 6.33 9.46
CA HIS A 188 -11.51 7.41 10.38
C HIS A 188 -10.88 7.15 11.74
N PHE A 189 -9.88 7.96 12.09
CA PHE A 189 -9.10 7.84 13.35
C PHE A 189 -9.21 9.09 14.23
N MET A 190 -9.88 10.13 13.73
CA MET A 190 -10.20 11.37 14.45
C MET A 190 -11.56 11.26 15.13
#